data_AF-M3X8X8-F1
#
_entry.id   AF-M3X8X8-F1
#
_cell.length_a   1.000
_cell.length_b   1.000
_cell.length_c   1.000
_cell.angle_alpha   90.00
_cell.angle_beta   90.00
_cell.angle_gamma   90.00
#
_symmetry.space_group_name_H-M   'P 1'
#
loop_
_entity.id
_entity.type
_entity.pdbx_description
1 polymer ?
#
loop_
_entity_poly.entity_id
_entity_poly.type
_entity_poly.pdbx_seq_one_letter_code
_entity_poly.pdbx_strand_id
1 'polypeptide(L)'
;MATAPSSQVRQNYHPECEAAINSQINLELYASYVYLSMAFYFDHDDVALENVSKFFLRQSHEEKERVEKLMQLQNQRGGRIRLHDIMKPDRDNWESGLKAVECAFHLEKSVNQSLLDLHQLATDKNDAHLCSFLETNYLPEQVKVIKELGGYITSLRKMGAPEDGLAEYLFDKLTLGNMVRET
;
A
#
# COMPACT_ATOMS: atom_id res chain seq x y z
N MET A 1 34.79 15.91 0.68
CA MET A 1 34.45 14.82 -0.26
C MET A 1 33.86 15.45 -1.50
N ALA A 2 34.35 15.12 -2.70
CA ALA A 2 33.81 15.67 -3.94
C ALA A 2 32.39 15.15 -4.16
N THR A 3 31.43 16.06 -4.35
CA THR A 3 30.05 15.70 -4.73
C THR A 3 30.10 15.03 -6.10
N ALA A 4 29.60 13.80 -6.20
CA ALA A 4 29.50 13.11 -7.48
C ALA A 4 28.78 13.99 -8.51
N PRO A 5 29.21 14.01 -9.78
CA PRO A 5 28.55 14.80 -10.81
C PRO A 5 27.07 14.38 -10.94
N SER A 6 26.18 15.37 -11.12
CA SER A 6 24.76 15.12 -11.30
C SER A 6 24.52 14.25 -12.54
N SER A 7 23.52 13.37 -12.47
CA SER A 7 23.11 12.54 -13.61
C SER A 7 22.81 13.39 -14.85
N GLN A 8 23.25 12.96 -16.04
CA GLN A 8 23.08 13.69 -17.31
C GLN A 8 21.60 13.93 -17.69
N VAL A 9 20.68 13.08 -17.20
CA VAL A 9 19.25 13.18 -17.48
C VAL A 9 18.49 14.00 -16.43
N ARG A 10 19.17 14.48 -15.38
CA ARG A 10 18.50 15.16 -14.28
C ARG A 10 18.08 16.57 -14.69
N GLN A 11 16.78 16.83 -14.71
CA GLN A 11 16.21 18.14 -14.98
C GLN A 11 14.98 18.37 -14.09
N ASN A 12 14.95 19.55 -13.45
CA ASN A 12 13.87 19.98 -12.53
C ASN A 12 13.50 18.91 -11.48
N TYR A 13 14.51 18.23 -10.92
CA TYR A 13 14.29 17.17 -9.92
C TYR A 13 15.06 17.52 -8.65
N HIS A 14 14.36 18.05 -7.65
CA HIS A 14 14.97 18.56 -6.43
C HIS A 14 15.50 17.40 -5.54
N PRO A 15 16.65 17.53 -4.85
CA PRO A 15 17.17 16.49 -3.97
C PRO A 15 16.20 16.04 -2.86
N GLU A 16 15.35 16.95 -2.37
CA GLU A 16 14.30 16.62 -1.40
C GLU A 16 13.23 15.70 -2.01
N CYS A 17 12.81 15.94 -3.27
CA CYS A 17 11.87 15.05 -3.96
C CYS A 17 12.48 13.66 -4.18
N GLU A 18 13.77 13.60 -4.54
CA GLU A 18 14.50 12.34 -4.67
C GLU A 18 14.54 11.56 -3.34
N ALA A 19 14.82 12.23 -2.23
CA ALA A 19 14.83 11.62 -0.91
C ALA A 19 13.41 11.17 -0.48
N ALA A 20 12.39 11.97 -0.78
CA ALA A 20 11.00 11.64 -0.48
C ALA A 20 10.50 10.44 -1.31
N ILE A 21 10.91 10.32 -2.58
CA ILE A 21 10.64 9.12 -3.39
C ILE A 21 11.30 7.87 -2.80
N ASN A 22 12.55 7.96 -2.33
CA ASN A 22 13.20 6.83 -1.63
C ASN A 22 12.46 6.45 -0.33
N SER A 23 11.90 7.44 0.37
CA SER A 23 11.11 7.21 1.58
C SER A 23 9.77 6.56 1.25
N GLN A 24 9.08 7.01 0.19
CA GLN A 24 7.84 6.41 -0.29
C GLN A 24 8.07 4.98 -0.76
N ILE A 25 9.15 4.69 -1.50
CA ILE A 25 9.54 3.32 -1.89
C ILE A 25 9.60 2.40 -0.66
N ASN A 26 10.21 2.86 0.43
CA ASN A 26 10.31 2.06 1.65
C ASN A 26 8.96 1.87 2.33
N LEU A 27 8.08 2.89 2.28
CA LEU A 27 6.73 2.81 2.85
C LEU A 27 5.84 1.83 2.07
N GLU A 28 5.90 1.82 0.73
CA GLU A 28 5.16 0.84 -0.09
C GLU A 28 5.71 -0.59 0.12
N LEU A 29 7.03 -0.74 0.27
CA LEU A 29 7.63 -2.02 0.64
C LEU A 29 7.17 -2.51 2.01
N TYR A 30 7.06 -1.62 2.99
CA TYR A 30 6.51 -1.92 4.31
C TYR A 30 5.03 -2.32 4.21
N ALA A 31 4.22 -1.57 3.44
CA ALA A 31 2.82 -1.90 3.23
C ALA A 31 2.64 -3.28 2.59
N SER A 32 3.42 -3.59 1.57
CA SER A 32 3.48 -4.93 0.96
C SER A 32 3.80 -6.01 1.98
N TYR A 33 4.73 -5.76 2.90
CA TYR A 33 5.15 -6.74 3.90
C TYR A 33 4.08 -6.94 4.99
N VAL A 34 3.37 -5.88 5.38
CA VAL A 34 2.20 -5.97 6.28
C VAL A 34 1.09 -6.80 5.64
N TYR A 35 0.76 -6.54 4.37
CA TYR A 35 -0.24 -7.34 3.66
C TYR A 35 0.16 -8.81 3.51
N LEU A 36 1.45 -9.08 3.30
CA LEU A 36 1.96 -10.45 3.26
C LEU A 36 1.76 -11.17 4.59
N SER A 37 2.05 -10.49 5.70
CA SER A 37 1.82 -11.03 7.04
C SER A 37 0.34 -11.30 7.30
N MET A 38 -0.56 -10.40 6.90
CA MET A 38 -2.01 -10.62 7.00
C MET A 38 -2.44 -11.83 6.18
N ALA A 39 -1.99 -11.95 4.93
CA ALA A 39 -2.37 -13.05 4.05
C ALA A 39 -2.08 -14.42 4.69
N PHE A 40 -0.84 -14.62 5.16
CA PHE A 40 -0.43 -15.90 5.75
C PHE A 40 -0.98 -16.16 7.16
N TYR A 41 -1.47 -15.13 7.86
CA TYR A 41 -2.27 -15.34 9.06
C TYR A 41 -3.62 -15.99 8.73
N PHE A 42 -4.31 -15.51 7.70
CA PHE A 42 -5.62 -16.07 7.30
C PHE A 42 -5.52 -17.42 6.59
N ASP A 43 -4.35 -17.78 6.07
CA ASP A 43 -4.05 -19.08 5.47
C ASP A 43 -3.81 -20.18 6.52
N HIS A 44 -3.52 -19.80 7.77
CA HIS A 44 -3.25 -20.76 8.84
C HIS A 44 -4.50 -21.59 9.19
N ASP A 45 -4.32 -22.84 9.63
CA ASP A 45 -5.41 -23.82 9.77
C ASP A 45 -6.41 -23.50 10.89
N ASP A 46 -5.99 -22.76 11.92
CA ASP A 46 -6.86 -22.29 13.01
C ASP A 46 -7.66 -21.02 12.68
N VAL A 47 -7.39 -20.37 11.54
CA VAL A 47 -8.16 -19.21 11.01
C VAL A 47 -8.94 -19.59 9.75
N ALA A 48 -8.28 -20.20 8.76
CA ALA A 48 -8.85 -20.82 7.57
C ALA A 48 -9.82 -19.95 6.72
N LEU A 49 -9.50 -18.67 6.51
CA LEU A 49 -10.26 -17.75 5.65
C LEU A 49 -9.56 -17.53 4.30
N GLU A 50 -9.71 -18.50 3.41
CA GLU A 50 -8.98 -18.59 2.13
C GLU A 50 -9.10 -17.34 1.24
N ASN A 51 -10.30 -16.77 1.07
CA ASN A 51 -10.48 -15.61 0.18
C ASN A 51 -9.98 -14.32 0.85
N VAL A 52 -10.01 -14.24 2.17
CA VAL A 52 -9.35 -13.16 2.93
C VAL A 52 -7.83 -13.23 2.75
N SER A 53 -7.24 -14.42 2.85
CA SER A 53 -5.81 -14.66 2.56
C SER A 53 -5.46 -14.23 1.14
N LYS A 54 -6.22 -14.68 0.13
CA LYS A 54 -6.02 -14.31 -1.27
C LYS A 54 -6.14 -12.82 -1.52
N PHE A 55 -7.11 -12.15 -0.89
CA PHE A 55 -7.29 -10.71 -0.99
C PHE A 55 -6.03 -9.96 -0.51
N PHE A 56 -5.55 -10.26 0.70
CA PHE A 56 -4.36 -9.59 1.23
C PHE A 56 -3.09 -9.96 0.45
N LEU A 57 -2.98 -11.20 -0.06
CA LEU A 57 -1.86 -11.57 -0.92
C LEU A 57 -1.85 -10.77 -2.23
N ARG A 58 -3.03 -10.54 -2.82
CA ARG A 58 -3.16 -9.66 -3.99
C ARG A 58 -2.75 -8.22 -3.65
N GLN A 59 -3.22 -7.66 -2.55
CA GLN A 59 -2.80 -6.31 -2.12
C GLN A 59 -1.27 -6.24 -1.92
N SER A 60 -0.65 -7.26 -1.32
CA SER A 60 0.81 -7.34 -1.19
C SER A 60 1.54 -7.25 -2.53
N HIS A 61 0.99 -7.87 -3.59
CA HIS A 61 1.55 -7.81 -4.94
C HIS A 61 1.32 -6.44 -5.60
N GLU A 62 0.12 -5.86 -5.47
CA GLU A 62 -0.18 -4.51 -5.99
C GLU A 62 0.76 -3.46 -5.39
N GLU A 63 1.09 -3.54 -4.10
CA GLU A 63 2.09 -2.64 -3.50
C GLU A 63 3.49 -2.83 -4.09
N LYS A 64 3.89 -4.06 -4.45
CA LYS A 64 5.19 -4.29 -5.12
C LYS A 64 5.23 -3.69 -6.52
N GLU A 65 4.12 -3.73 -7.25
CA GLU A 65 4.03 -3.04 -8.55
C GLU A 65 4.17 -1.52 -8.39
N ARG A 66 3.57 -0.95 -7.33
CA ARG A 66 3.74 0.48 -6.98
C ARG A 66 5.17 0.83 -6.62
N VAL A 67 5.87 -0.03 -5.90
CA VAL A 67 7.31 0.10 -5.62
C VAL A 67 8.12 0.17 -6.91
N GLU A 68 7.88 -0.77 -7.84
CA GLU A 68 8.60 -0.83 -9.11
C GLU A 68 8.37 0.44 -9.96
N LYS A 69 7.12 0.94 -10.02
CA LYS A 69 6.78 2.22 -10.68
C LYS A 69 7.57 3.40 -10.08
N LEU A 70 7.69 3.51 -8.75
CA LEU A 70 8.49 4.57 -8.11
C LEU A 70 9.99 4.42 -8.40
N MET A 71 10.52 3.20 -8.40
CA MET A 71 11.93 2.94 -8.73
C MET A 71 12.24 3.30 -10.19
N GLN A 72 11.33 2.99 -11.11
CA GLN A 72 11.44 3.38 -12.51
C GLN A 72 11.42 4.91 -12.66
N LEU A 73 10.48 5.60 -12.01
CA LEU A 73 10.45 7.06 -11.97
C LEU A 73 11.76 7.65 -11.43
N GLN A 74 12.27 7.14 -10.30
CA GLN A 74 13.50 7.61 -9.66
C GLN A 74 14.67 7.55 -10.65
N ASN A 75 14.82 6.44 -11.37
CA ASN A 75 15.85 6.28 -12.40
C ASN A 75 15.61 7.19 -13.62
N GLN A 76 14.36 7.30 -14.08
CA GLN A 76 13.97 8.14 -15.22
C GLN A 76 14.32 9.61 -15.00
N ARG A 77 14.14 10.12 -13.77
CA ARG A 77 14.45 11.50 -13.39
C ARG A 77 15.94 11.72 -13.04
N GLY A 78 16.77 10.69 -13.17
CA GLY A 78 18.20 10.76 -12.85
C GLY A 78 18.50 10.80 -11.35
N GLY A 79 17.55 10.39 -10.51
CA GLY A 79 17.77 10.14 -9.09
C GLY A 79 18.58 8.86 -8.85
N ARG A 80 18.83 8.57 -7.58
CA ARG A 80 19.49 7.36 -7.11
C ARG A 80 18.61 6.68 -6.07
N ILE A 81 18.28 5.43 -6.34
CA ILE A 81 17.56 4.58 -5.40
C ILE A 81 18.46 4.30 -4.21
N ARG A 82 17.95 4.56 -3.00
CA ARG A 82 18.58 4.21 -1.73
C ARG A 82 17.59 3.40 -0.91
N LEU A 83 17.79 2.08 -0.92
CA LEU A 83 16.97 1.15 -0.14
C LEU A 83 17.34 1.24 1.34
N HIS A 84 16.34 1.05 2.19
CA HIS A 84 16.48 0.99 3.64
C HIS A 84 15.92 -0.33 4.15
N ASP A 85 16.08 -0.58 5.44
CA ASP A 85 15.50 -1.75 6.07
C ASP A 85 13.96 -1.67 6.02
N ILE A 86 13.36 -2.78 5.60
CA ILE A 86 11.91 -2.95 5.66
C ILE A 86 11.59 -3.43 7.07
N MET A 87 10.97 -2.57 7.88
CA MET A 87 10.57 -2.94 9.24
C MET A 87 9.55 -4.07 9.20
N LYS A 88 9.64 -4.98 10.17
CA LYS A 88 8.59 -5.98 10.35
C LYS A 88 7.26 -5.31 10.72
N PRO A 89 6.12 -5.93 10.41
CA PRO A 89 4.83 -5.50 10.92
C PRO A 89 4.82 -5.36 12.46
N ASP A 90 3.94 -4.51 12.99
CA ASP A 90 3.83 -4.24 14.42
C ASP A 90 3.29 -5.43 15.23
N ARG A 91 2.71 -6.42 14.56
CA ARG A 91 2.13 -7.64 15.13
C ARG A 91 2.25 -8.82 14.17
N ASP A 92 2.24 -10.02 14.74
CA ASP A 92 2.20 -11.30 14.00
C ASP A 92 0.81 -11.96 14.03
N ASN A 93 -0.02 -11.60 15.02
CA ASN A 93 -1.41 -12.06 15.13
C ASN A 93 -2.36 -10.90 14.77
N TRP A 94 -3.21 -11.12 13.77
CA TRP A 94 -4.16 -10.11 13.26
C TRP A 94 -5.56 -10.23 13.86
N GLU A 95 -5.75 -11.19 14.76
CA GLU A 95 -6.93 -11.44 15.60
C GLU A 95 -8.20 -11.87 14.83
N SER A 96 -8.66 -11.08 13.87
CA SER A 96 -9.87 -11.37 13.09
C SER A 96 -9.85 -10.66 11.74
N GLY A 97 -10.73 -11.08 10.82
CA GLY A 97 -10.97 -10.40 9.55
C GLY A 97 -11.29 -8.92 9.72
N LEU A 98 -12.20 -8.57 10.64
CA LEU A 98 -12.52 -7.17 10.94
C LEU A 98 -11.28 -6.37 11.38
N LYS A 99 -10.51 -6.88 12.35
CA LYS A 99 -9.33 -6.16 12.85
C LYS A 99 -8.24 -6.01 11.79
N ALA A 100 -8.03 -7.03 10.96
CA ALA A 100 -7.07 -6.96 9.86
C ALA A 100 -7.46 -5.89 8.82
N VAL A 101 -8.74 -5.84 8.41
CA VAL A 101 -9.24 -4.83 7.47
C VAL A 101 -9.16 -3.42 8.07
N GLU A 102 -9.42 -3.26 9.37
CA GLU A 102 -9.22 -1.97 10.07
C GLU A 102 -7.75 -1.54 10.07
N CYS A 103 -6.82 -2.46 10.34
CA CYS A 103 -5.39 -2.19 10.27
C CYS A 103 -4.97 -1.80 8.85
N ALA A 104 -5.41 -2.54 7.83
CA ALA A 104 -5.17 -2.21 6.42
C ALA A 104 -5.72 -0.82 6.07
N PHE A 105 -6.94 -0.49 6.51
CA PHE A 105 -7.53 0.82 6.27
C PHE A 105 -6.70 1.96 6.87
N HIS A 106 -6.16 1.77 8.07
CA HIS A 106 -5.27 2.76 8.69
C HIS A 106 -3.90 2.87 8.00
N LEU A 107 -3.35 1.74 7.56
CA LEU A 107 -2.13 1.69 6.76
C LEU A 107 -2.31 2.49 5.46
N GLU A 108 -3.38 2.23 4.71
CA GLU A 108 -3.65 2.91 3.43
C GLU A 108 -3.86 4.41 3.58
N LYS A 109 -4.51 4.84 4.67
CA LYS A 109 -4.61 6.27 4.98
C LYS A 109 -3.24 6.90 5.28
N SER A 110 -2.33 6.15 5.91
CA SER A 110 -0.98 6.61 6.21
C SER A 110 -0.12 6.70 4.94
N VAL A 111 -0.21 5.69 4.06
CA VAL A 111 0.40 5.70 2.72
C VAL A 111 -0.13 6.88 1.90
N ASN A 112 -1.44 7.08 1.88
CA ASN A 112 -2.06 8.20 1.16
C ASN A 112 -1.63 9.56 1.72
N GLN A 113 -1.50 9.71 3.04
CA GLN A 113 -0.99 10.95 3.63
C GLN A 113 0.45 11.23 3.17
N SER A 114 1.31 10.22 3.17
CA SER A 114 2.69 10.34 2.67
C SER A 114 2.73 10.75 1.18
N LEU A 115 1.82 10.23 0.35
CA LEU A 115 1.68 10.63 -1.05
C LEU A 115 1.20 12.07 -1.22
N LEU A 116 0.28 12.54 -0.38
CA LEU A 116 -0.17 13.93 -0.37
C LEU A 116 0.96 14.88 0.06
N ASP A 117 1.75 14.50 1.07
CA ASP A 117 2.90 15.28 1.53
C ASP A 117 4.00 15.34 0.44
N LEU A 118 4.23 14.22 -0.26
CA LEU A 118 5.13 14.15 -1.41
C LEU A 118 4.64 15.01 -2.59
N HIS A 119 3.32 15.01 -2.86
CA HIS A 119 2.72 15.87 -3.89
C HIS A 119 2.84 17.35 -3.53
N GLN A 120 2.60 17.72 -2.27
CA GLN A 120 2.81 19.09 -1.79
C GLN A 120 4.28 19.51 -1.95
N LEU A 121 5.23 18.65 -1.57
CA LEU A 121 6.65 18.90 -1.77
C LEU A 121 6.99 19.10 -3.25
N ALA A 122 6.46 18.27 -4.14
CA ALA A 122 6.65 18.41 -5.59
C ALA A 122 6.11 19.76 -6.09
N THR A 123 4.93 20.16 -5.59
CA THR A 123 4.29 21.45 -5.89
C THR A 123 5.15 22.62 -5.44
N ASP A 124 5.66 22.59 -4.19
CA ASP A 124 6.52 23.62 -3.63
C ASP A 124 7.84 23.77 -4.40
N LYS A 125 8.35 22.67 -4.95
CA LYS A 125 9.56 22.66 -5.80
C LYS A 125 9.27 22.90 -7.28
N ASN A 126 8.02 23.18 -7.65
CA ASN A 126 7.58 23.40 -9.04
C ASN A 126 7.90 22.22 -9.97
N ASP A 127 7.83 20.98 -9.47
CA ASP A 127 8.00 19.75 -10.27
C ASP A 127 6.66 19.25 -10.81
N ALA A 128 6.17 19.91 -11.86
CA ALA A 128 4.88 19.59 -12.48
C ALA A 128 4.80 18.14 -12.98
N HIS A 129 5.91 17.55 -13.42
CA HIS A 129 5.93 16.16 -13.87
C HIS A 129 5.72 15.20 -12.69
N LEU A 130 6.36 15.44 -11.56
CA LEU A 130 6.17 14.62 -10.37
C LEU A 130 4.73 14.74 -9.82
N CYS A 131 4.16 15.95 -9.77
CA CYS A 131 2.75 16.15 -9.41
C CYS A 131 1.83 15.31 -10.30
N SER A 132 1.96 15.45 -11.62
CA SER A 132 1.15 14.72 -12.60
C SER A 132 1.32 13.20 -12.50
N PHE A 133 2.54 12.72 -12.24
CA PHE A 133 2.80 11.30 -12.03
C PHE A 133 2.04 10.75 -10.82
N LEU A 134 2.05 11.46 -9.69
CA LEU A 134 1.34 11.05 -8.47
C LEU A 134 -0.19 11.10 -8.65
N GLU A 135 -0.69 12.15 -9.29
CA GLU A 135 -2.11 12.33 -9.63
C GLU A 135 -2.64 11.25 -10.58
N THR A 136 -1.80 10.75 -11.48
CA THR A 136 -2.22 9.74 -12.46
C THR A 136 -2.14 8.32 -11.90
N ASN A 137 -1.07 8.01 -11.16
CA ASN A 137 -0.72 6.61 -10.87
C ASN A 137 -0.97 6.18 -9.42
N TYR A 138 -1.17 7.11 -8.47
CA TYR A 138 -1.24 6.77 -7.04
C TYR A 138 -2.49 7.32 -6.36
N LEU A 139 -2.72 8.64 -6.42
CA LEU A 139 -3.80 9.27 -5.64
C LEU A 139 -5.21 8.71 -5.96
N PRO A 140 -5.59 8.44 -7.22
CA PRO A 140 -6.89 7.82 -7.52
C PRO A 140 -6.99 6.38 -7.00
N GLU A 141 -5.92 5.61 -7.09
CA GLU A 141 -5.86 4.23 -6.60
C GLU A 141 -6.05 4.21 -5.07
N GLN A 142 -5.36 5.09 -4.34
CA GLN A 142 -5.51 5.19 -2.88
C GLN A 142 -6.94 5.50 -2.45
N VAL A 143 -7.61 6.45 -3.11
CA VAL A 143 -9.00 6.77 -2.80
C VAL A 143 -9.91 5.56 -3.02
N LYS A 144 -9.67 4.77 -4.09
CA LYS A 144 -10.42 3.55 -4.37
C LYS A 144 -10.22 2.49 -3.29
N VAL A 145 -8.96 2.20 -2.92
CA VAL A 145 -8.64 1.19 -1.89
C VAL A 145 -9.20 1.59 -0.53
N ILE A 146 -9.03 2.84 -0.11
CA ILE A 146 -9.60 3.35 1.15
C ILE A 146 -11.13 3.21 1.16
N LYS A 147 -11.80 3.50 0.04
CA LYS A 147 -13.26 3.37 -0.08
C LYS A 147 -13.72 1.91 -0.02
N GLU A 148 -12.95 1.01 -0.61
CA GLU A 148 -13.19 -0.44 -0.61
C GLU A 148 -13.06 -1.01 0.81
N LEU A 149 -11.92 -0.79 1.46
CA LEU A 149 -11.67 -1.24 2.83
C LEU A 149 -12.70 -0.66 3.83
N GLY A 150 -13.06 0.62 3.70
CA GLY A 150 -14.12 1.22 4.51
C GLY A 150 -15.50 0.57 4.29
N GLY A 151 -15.76 0.08 3.07
CA GLY A 151 -16.94 -0.73 2.75
C GLY A 151 -16.91 -2.08 3.48
N TYR A 152 -15.77 -2.77 3.46
CA TYR A 152 -15.60 -4.05 4.16
C TYR A 152 -15.76 -3.93 5.67
N ILE A 153 -15.15 -2.91 6.30
CA ILE A 153 -15.34 -2.62 7.72
C ILE A 153 -16.82 -2.43 8.05
N THR A 154 -17.54 -1.66 7.22
CA THR A 154 -18.97 -1.39 7.43
C THR A 154 -19.80 -2.68 7.34
N SER A 155 -19.53 -3.53 6.34
CA SER A 155 -20.23 -4.80 6.16
C SER A 155 -19.96 -5.77 7.31
N LEU A 156 -18.70 -5.98 7.66
CA LEU A 156 -18.29 -6.88 8.76
C LEU A 156 -18.90 -6.47 10.10
N ARG A 157 -18.85 -5.18 10.46
CA ARG A 157 -19.49 -4.67 11.68
C ARG A 157 -21.00 -4.88 11.69
N LYS A 158 -21.67 -4.64 10.56
CA LYS A 158 -23.14 -4.85 10.45
C LYS A 158 -23.53 -6.33 10.55
N MET A 159 -22.64 -7.22 10.14
CA MET A 159 -22.84 -8.68 10.26
C MET A 159 -22.54 -9.21 11.67
N GLY A 160 -21.98 -8.38 12.56
CA GLY A 160 -21.68 -8.76 13.94
C GLY A 160 -20.29 -9.36 14.16
N ALA A 161 -19.34 -9.15 13.24
CA ALA A 161 -17.95 -9.54 13.44
C ALA A 161 -17.27 -8.66 14.53
N PRO A 162 -16.33 -9.22 15.33
CA PRO A 162 -15.87 -10.61 15.29
C PRO A 162 -16.67 -11.59 16.16
N GLU A 163 -17.65 -11.13 16.93
CA GLU A 163 -18.37 -11.97 17.90
C GLU A 163 -19.23 -13.06 17.24
N ASP A 164 -19.79 -12.78 16.06
CA ASP A 164 -20.50 -13.77 15.25
C ASP A 164 -19.53 -14.43 14.25
N GLY A 165 -19.11 -15.66 14.56
CA GLY A 165 -18.19 -16.43 13.71
C GLY A 165 -18.74 -16.71 12.29
N LEU A 166 -20.06 -16.66 12.08
CA LEU A 166 -20.63 -16.79 10.72
C LEU A 166 -20.40 -15.52 9.89
N ALA A 167 -20.20 -14.36 10.53
CA ALA A 167 -20.03 -13.09 9.83
C ALA A 167 -18.80 -13.11 8.92
N GLU A 168 -17.63 -13.47 9.45
CA GLU A 168 -16.38 -13.51 8.69
C GLU A 168 -16.37 -14.63 7.66
N TYR A 169 -16.96 -15.79 7.97
CA TYR A 169 -17.10 -16.89 7.01
C TYR A 169 -17.99 -16.50 5.80
N LEU A 170 -19.14 -15.88 6.04
CA LEU A 170 -20.03 -15.42 4.97
C LEU A 170 -19.38 -14.28 4.17
N PHE A 171 -18.66 -13.39 4.83
CA PHE A 171 -17.90 -12.33 4.16
C PHE A 171 -16.83 -12.90 3.23
N ASP A 172 -16.04 -13.87 3.71
CA ASP A 172 -15.04 -14.61 2.93
C ASP A 172 -15.66 -15.21 1.67
N LYS A 173 -16.78 -15.93 1.79
CA LYS A 173 -17.38 -16.63 0.66
C LYS A 173 -18.17 -15.73 -0.29
N LEU A 174 -18.91 -14.75 0.22
CA LEU A 174 -19.87 -13.98 -0.57
C LEU A 174 -19.31 -12.65 -1.08
N THR A 175 -18.45 -11.99 -0.31
CA THR A 175 -17.86 -10.71 -0.72
C THR A 175 -16.52 -10.94 -1.42
N LEU A 176 -15.60 -11.65 -0.76
CA LEU A 176 -14.26 -11.88 -1.32
C LEU A 176 -14.24 -13.00 -2.37
N GLY A 177 -15.03 -14.06 -2.19
CA GLY A 177 -15.09 -15.18 -3.13
C GLY A 177 -15.60 -14.83 -4.54
N ASN A 178 -16.37 -13.75 -4.69
CA ASN A 178 -16.84 -13.29 -6.01
C ASN A 178 -15.77 -12.50 -6.78
N MET A 179 -14.84 -11.84 -6.09
CA MET A 179 -13.76 -11.09 -6.75
C MET A 179 -12.72 -11.98 -7.43
N VAL A 180 -12.61 -13.25 -7.02
CA VAL A 180 -11.68 -14.23 -7.62
C VAL A 180 -12.23 -14.81 -8.93
N ARG A 181 -13.53 -14.70 -9.19
CA ARG A 181 -14.16 -15.27 -10.40
C ARG A 181 -14.04 -14.38 -11.64
N GLU A 182 -13.59 -13.13 -11.47
CA GLU A 182 -13.53 -12.12 -12.55
C GLU A 182 -12.10 -11.83 -13.05
N THR A 183 -11.10 -12.57 -12.57
CA THR A 183 -9.70 -12.55 -13.03
C THR A 183 -9.29 -13.91 -13.55
#